data_AF-A0A960X5M5-F1
#
_entry.id   AF-A0A960X5M5-F1
#
_cell.length_a   1.000
_cell.length_b   1.000
_cell.length_c   1.000
_cell.angle_alpha   90.00
_cell.angle_beta   90.00
_cell.angle_gamma   90.00
#
_symmetry.space_group_name_H-M   'P 1'
#
loop_
_entity.id
_entity.type
_entity.pdbx_description
1 polymer ?
#
loop_
_entity_poly.entity_id
_entity_poly.type
_entity_poly.pdbx_seq_one_letter_code
_entity_poly.pdbx_strand_id
1 'polypeptide(L)'
;MVRRLVCLLIAWCQIGIAAGPMTHLYLGEKYCEALEIGEDAGDFLRGTLYPDIRYVAHFPRDLTHPPITDIKRIQKAPTPFQAGIEFHAWVDLVREEFVVSSGIYQAITSYAEGHEATFLKLLEEEVLAELYDGRKWSFLFDQCHAAEKTLATESEIEKWHTMLQYSMSYRPSWLIWGVSYFKDQLFGISNDTLYRWSYLLVELAREPLFRSHVLSLLAFIESKLPQDKIEE
;
A
#
# COMPACT_ATOMS: atom_id res chain seq x y z
N MET A 1 15.04 -19.00 -2.20
CA MET A 1 13.78 -18.40 -2.69
C MET A 1 13.35 -17.22 -1.82
N VAL A 2 13.19 -17.42 -0.49
CA VAL A 2 12.89 -16.35 0.50
C VAL A 2 13.82 -15.12 0.37
N ARG A 3 15.12 -15.33 0.15
CA ARG A 3 16.15 -14.28 -0.04
C ARG A 3 15.87 -13.24 -1.15
N ARG A 4 15.30 -13.62 -2.29
CA ARG A 4 15.02 -12.67 -3.40
C ARG A 4 13.64 -12.01 -3.27
N LEU A 5 12.72 -12.70 -2.61
CA LEU A 5 11.37 -12.21 -2.36
C LEU A 5 11.35 -11.11 -1.29
N VAL A 6 12.13 -11.27 -0.22
CA VAL A 6 12.19 -10.29 0.87
C VAL A 6 12.94 -9.02 0.45
N CYS A 7 13.97 -9.09 -0.41
CA CYS A 7 14.57 -7.87 -0.99
C CYS A 7 13.60 -7.11 -1.92
N LEU A 8 12.68 -7.79 -2.59
CA LEU A 8 11.65 -7.14 -3.41
C LEU A 8 10.52 -6.54 -2.55
N LEU A 9 10.27 -7.06 -1.33
CA LEU A 9 9.32 -6.48 -0.36
C LEU A 9 9.62 -5.04 0.02
N ILE A 10 10.84 -4.54 -0.18
CA ILE A 10 11.13 -3.13 0.16
C ILE A 10 11.38 -2.32 -1.12
N ALA A 11 11.36 -2.99 -2.28
CA ALA A 11 10.67 -2.62 -3.53
C ALA A 11 10.07 -1.21 -3.67
N TRP A 12 9.30 -0.90 -2.63
CA TRP A 12 8.15 -0.03 -2.60
C TRP A 12 8.43 1.45 -2.49
N CYS A 13 9.69 1.88 -2.44
CA CYS A 13 9.98 3.14 -1.77
C CYS A 13 10.91 4.10 -2.55
N GLN A 14 10.66 4.26 -3.86
CA GLN A 14 11.13 5.44 -4.60
C GLN A 14 9.99 6.24 -5.24
N ILE A 15 10.05 7.55 -4.93
CA ILE A 15 9.41 8.71 -5.58
C ILE A 15 7.89 8.60 -5.70
N GLY A 16 7.20 8.77 -4.57
CA GLY A 16 5.78 9.04 -4.55
C GLY A 16 5.25 9.00 -3.12
N ILE A 17 4.71 10.11 -2.62
CA ILE A 17 3.28 10.41 -2.49
C ILE A 17 2.27 9.23 -2.23
N ALA A 18 2.61 7.97 -2.49
CA ALA A 18 1.68 6.84 -2.51
C ALA A 18 1.48 6.18 -1.13
N ALA A 19 0.34 5.53 -0.95
CA ALA A 19 0.04 4.74 0.26
C ALA A 19 0.75 3.37 0.23
N GLY A 20 0.72 2.67 1.37
CA GLY A 20 1.23 1.30 1.44
C GLY A 20 0.15 0.25 1.15
N PRO A 21 0.56 -1.01 0.91
CA PRO A 21 -0.38 -2.08 0.55
C PRO A 21 -1.42 -2.35 1.63
N MET A 22 -1.08 -2.29 2.93
CA MET A 22 -2.08 -2.48 3.98
C MET A 22 -3.07 -1.33 4.03
N THR A 23 -2.61 -0.10 3.79
CA THR A 23 -3.46 1.09 3.72
C THR A 23 -4.45 0.97 2.57
N HIS A 24 -3.99 0.60 1.37
CA HIS A 24 -4.87 0.34 0.22
C HIS A 24 -5.86 -0.79 0.50
N LEU A 25 -5.40 -1.89 1.11
CA LEU A 25 -6.26 -3.03 1.43
C LEU A 25 -7.35 -2.65 2.46
N TYR A 26 -6.98 -1.92 3.50
CA TYR A 26 -7.90 -1.44 4.52
C TYR A 26 -8.97 -0.52 3.93
N LEU A 27 -8.54 0.50 3.18
CA LEU A 27 -9.45 1.47 2.57
C LEU A 27 -10.31 0.82 1.48
N GLY A 28 -9.76 -0.15 0.75
CA GLY A 28 -10.49 -0.94 -0.23
C GLY A 28 -11.59 -1.78 0.42
N GLU A 29 -11.31 -2.37 1.59
CA GLU A 29 -12.35 -3.06 2.37
C GLU A 29 -13.43 -2.07 2.83
N LYS A 30 -13.06 -0.90 3.34
CA LYS A 30 -14.03 0.14 3.72
C LYS A 30 -14.89 0.62 2.55
N TYR A 31 -14.31 0.72 1.37
CA TYR A 31 -15.07 1.03 0.16
C TYR A 31 -16.06 -0.10 -0.19
N CYS A 32 -15.63 -1.36 -0.13
CA CYS A 32 -16.50 -2.51 -0.35
C CYS A 32 -17.65 -2.60 0.67
N GLU A 33 -17.38 -2.29 1.93
CA GLU A 33 -18.38 -2.22 3.01
C GLU A 33 -19.39 -1.11 2.73
N ALA A 34 -18.92 0.11 2.46
CA ALA A 34 -19.78 1.29 2.24
C ALA A 34 -20.70 1.14 1.02
N LEU A 35 -20.25 0.42 -0.02
CA LEU A 35 -21.01 0.16 -1.22
C LEU A 35 -21.66 -1.22 -1.26
N GLU A 36 -21.60 -2.05 -0.22
CA GLU A 36 -22.17 -3.41 -0.26
C GLU A 36 -21.82 -4.18 -1.57
N ILE A 37 -20.53 -4.23 -1.91
CA ILE A 37 -20.04 -4.80 -3.19
C ILE A 37 -20.28 -6.33 -3.25
N GLY A 38 -20.42 -7.00 -2.11
CA GLY A 38 -20.79 -8.42 -2.05
C GLY A 38 -19.73 -9.34 -2.66
N GLU A 39 -20.15 -10.23 -3.56
CA GLU A 39 -19.30 -11.29 -4.15
C GLU A 39 -18.13 -10.73 -4.97
N ASP A 40 -18.28 -9.52 -5.53
CA ASP A 40 -17.27 -8.85 -6.35
C ASP A 40 -16.12 -8.22 -5.55
N ALA A 41 -16.21 -8.21 -4.21
CA ALA A 41 -15.23 -7.56 -3.35
C ALA A 41 -13.82 -8.15 -3.53
N GLY A 42 -13.70 -9.46 -3.77
CA GLY A 42 -12.41 -10.11 -3.98
C GLY A 42 -11.66 -9.57 -5.19
N ASP A 43 -12.35 -9.39 -6.32
CA ASP A 43 -11.76 -8.87 -7.55
C ASP A 43 -11.41 -7.39 -7.42
N PHE A 44 -12.26 -6.61 -6.73
CA PHE A 44 -11.97 -5.23 -6.40
C PHE A 44 -10.71 -5.08 -5.53
N LEU A 45 -10.57 -5.88 -4.47
CA LEU A 45 -9.40 -5.83 -3.59
C LEU A 45 -8.12 -6.29 -4.30
N ARG A 46 -8.19 -7.30 -5.18
CA ARG A 46 -7.08 -7.67 -6.07
C ARG A 46 -6.67 -6.49 -6.96
N GLY A 47 -7.65 -5.85 -7.60
CA GLY A 47 -7.44 -4.66 -8.43
C GLY A 47 -6.82 -3.50 -7.65
N THR A 48 -7.22 -3.32 -6.39
CA THR A 48 -6.70 -2.28 -5.49
C THR A 48 -5.22 -2.48 -5.14
N LEU A 49 -4.75 -3.72 -5.13
CA LEU A 49 -3.35 -4.06 -4.82
C LEU A 49 -2.51 -4.37 -6.08
N TYR A 50 -3.12 -4.36 -7.27
CA TYR A 50 -2.41 -4.67 -8.51
C TYR A 50 -1.41 -3.60 -8.96
N PRO A 51 -1.69 -2.27 -8.91
CA PRO A 51 -0.92 -1.29 -9.67
C PRO A 51 0.59 -1.24 -9.39
N ASP A 52 0.99 -1.58 -8.17
CA ASP A 52 2.37 -1.59 -7.72
C ASP A 52 3.18 -2.83 -8.16
N ILE A 53 2.54 -3.82 -8.81
CA ILE A 53 3.26 -4.89 -9.51
C ILE A 53 4.29 -4.36 -10.52
N ARG A 54 4.10 -3.12 -11.00
CA ARG A 54 5.03 -2.40 -11.88
C ARG A 54 6.48 -2.39 -11.40
N TYR A 55 6.72 -2.47 -10.09
CA TYR A 55 8.07 -2.52 -9.54
C TYR A 55 8.75 -3.86 -9.79
N VAL A 56 7.95 -4.95 -9.82
CA VAL A 56 8.40 -6.32 -10.11
C VAL A 56 8.45 -6.58 -11.61
N ALA A 57 7.46 -6.08 -12.36
CA ALA A 57 7.32 -6.29 -13.80
C ALA A 57 7.97 -5.18 -14.66
N HIS A 58 8.57 -4.19 -14.02
CA HIS A 58 9.38 -3.12 -14.64
C HIS A 58 8.69 -2.32 -15.75
N PHE A 59 7.41 -1.98 -15.58
CA PHE A 59 6.68 -1.16 -16.54
C PHE A 59 6.33 0.26 -16.02
N PRO A 60 6.01 1.22 -16.91
CA PRO A 60 5.68 2.61 -16.54
C PRO A 60 4.45 2.76 -15.62
N ARG A 61 4.46 3.78 -14.74
CA ARG A 61 3.40 3.99 -13.73
C ARG A 61 2.03 4.30 -14.35
N ASP A 62 2.01 5.04 -15.44
CA ASP A 62 0.81 5.46 -16.16
C ASP A 62 0.00 4.30 -16.76
N LEU A 63 0.59 3.12 -16.91
CA LEU A 63 -0.14 1.91 -17.34
C LEU A 63 -1.05 1.34 -16.26
N THR A 64 -0.77 1.59 -14.98
CA THR A 64 -1.55 1.06 -13.85
C THR A 64 -2.09 2.12 -12.91
N HIS A 65 -1.74 3.38 -13.07
CA HIS A 65 -2.23 4.49 -12.27
C HIS A 65 -2.97 5.48 -13.18
N PRO A 66 -4.19 5.14 -13.60
CA PRO A 66 -4.97 6.04 -14.44
C PRO A 66 -5.20 7.36 -13.71
N PRO A 67 -5.15 8.51 -14.41
CA PRO A 67 -5.45 9.79 -13.78
C PRO A 67 -6.91 9.78 -13.29
N ILE A 68 -7.09 9.95 -11.99
CA ILE A 68 -8.40 9.99 -11.35
C ILE A 68 -8.46 11.18 -10.39
N THR A 69 -9.57 11.93 -10.46
CA THR A 69 -9.82 13.10 -9.61
C THR A 69 -11.18 13.01 -8.91
N ASP A 70 -12.03 12.05 -9.30
CA ASP A 70 -13.37 11.88 -8.77
C ASP A 70 -13.63 10.41 -8.45
N ILE A 71 -13.96 10.14 -7.19
CA ILE A 71 -14.30 8.81 -6.67
C ILE A 71 -15.53 8.21 -7.38
N LYS A 72 -16.44 9.04 -7.92
CA LYS A 72 -17.62 8.56 -8.66
C LYS A 72 -17.26 7.83 -9.95
N ARG A 73 -16.07 8.08 -10.51
CA ARG A 73 -15.59 7.38 -11.70
C ARG A 73 -15.35 5.90 -11.42
N ILE A 74 -14.92 5.57 -10.20
CA ILE A 74 -14.61 4.19 -9.78
C ILE A 74 -15.84 3.29 -9.91
N GLN A 75 -17.02 3.79 -9.53
CA GLN A 75 -18.29 3.05 -9.65
C GLN A 75 -18.71 2.81 -11.11
N LYS A 76 -18.15 3.55 -12.06
CA LYS A 76 -18.43 3.42 -13.50
C LYS A 76 -17.39 2.56 -14.23
N ALA A 77 -16.41 2.01 -13.51
CA ALA A 77 -15.41 1.16 -14.11
C ALA A 77 -16.07 -0.13 -14.65
N PRO A 78 -15.57 -0.67 -15.77
CA PRO A 78 -16.22 -1.78 -16.48
C PRO A 78 -16.19 -3.11 -15.72
N THR A 79 -15.28 -3.26 -14.75
CA THR A 79 -15.13 -4.47 -13.92
C THR A 79 -14.74 -4.10 -12.50
N PRO A 80 -15.03 -4.95 -11.49
CA PRO A 80 -14.57 -4.74 -10.11
C PRO A 80 -13.05 -4.60 -10.01
N PHE A 81 -12.30 -5.41 -10.77
CA PHE A 81 -10.84 -5.30 -10.83
C PHE A 81 -10.37 -3.93 -11.35
N GLN A 82 -10.97 -3.42 -12.42
CA GLN A 82 -10.64 -2.09 -12.95
C GLN A 82 -11.06 -0.97 -11.97
N ALA A 83 -12.19 -1.14 -11.29
CA ALA A 83 -12.60 -0.24 -10.21
C ALA A 83 -11.54 -0.22 -9.09
N GLY A 84 -11.01 -1.37 -8.70
CA GLY A 84 -9.92 -1.46 -7.72
C GLY A 84 -8.66 -0.71 -8.16
N ILE A 85 -8.26 -0.83 -9.42
CA ILE A 85 -7.11 -0.08 -9.98
C ILE A 85 -7.35 1.44 -9.90
N GLU A 86 -8.55 1.89 -10.27
CA GLU A 86 -8.91 3.31 -10.18
C GLU A 86 -8.96 3.79 -8.71
N PHE A 87 -9.44 2.94 -7.79
CA PHE A 87 -9.47 3.22 -6.36
C PHE A 87 -8.06 3.35 -5.76
N HIS A 88 -7.13 2.49 -6.14
CA HIS A 88 -5.73 2.62 -5.75
C HIS A 88 -5.16 4.00 -6.09
N ALA A 89 -5.31 4.43 -7.36
CA ALA A 89 -4.82 5.72 -7.81
C ALA A 89 -5.50 6.90 -7.09
N TRP A 90 -6.78 6.76 -6.74
CA TRP A 90 -7.51 7.75 -5.95
C TRP A 90 -7.01 7.84 -4.51
N VAL A 91 -6.76 6.70 -3.85
CA VAL A 91 -6.21 6.66 -2.48
C VAL A 91 -4.85 7.35 -2.42
N ASP A 92 -3.98 7.10 -3.39
CA ASP A 92 -2.67 7.78 -3.48
C ASP A 92 -2.81 9.30 -3.54
N LEU A 93 -3.73 9.80 -4.38
CA LEU A 93 -3.99 11.23 -4.52
C LEU A 93 -4.47 11.85 -3.21
N VAL A 94 -5.47 11.23 -2.56
CA VAL A 94 -6.09 11.77 -1.35
C VAL A 94 -5.16 11.67 -0.15
N ARG A 95 -4.38 10.58 -0.04
CA ARG A 95 -3.34 10.46 0.98
C ARG A 95 -2.34 11.61 0.86
N GLU A 96 -1.90 11.97 -0.35
CA GLU A 96 -0.97 13.08 -0.53
C GLU A 96 -1.51 14.40 -0.03
N GLU A 97 -2.75 14.70 -0.41
CA GLU A 97 -3.45 15.92 -0.01
C GLU A 97 -3.41 16.06 1.53
N PHE A 98 -3.67 14.96 2.23
CA PHE A 98 -3.59 14.90 3.68
C PHE A 98 -2.15 15.05 4.21
N VAL A 99 -1.22 14.25 3.69
CA VAL A 99 0.17 14.22 4.17
C VAL A 99 0.82 15.61 4.03
N VAL A 100 0.64 16.27 2.89
CA VAL A 100 1.17 17.62 2.64
C VAL A 100 0.52 18.64 3.58
N SER A 101 -0.80 18.59 3.76
CA SER A 101 -1.52 19.56 4.61
C SER A 101 -1.30 19.35 6.10
N SER A 102 -1.02 18.12 6.55
CA SER A 102 -0.78 17.79 7.95
C SER A 102 0.55 18.33 8.51
N GLY A 103 1.53 18.62 7.64
CA GLY A 103 2.89 18.98 8.06
C GLY A 103 3.69 17.81 8.67
N ILE A 104 3.22 16.57 8.57
CA ILE A 104 3.86 15.43 9.22
C ILE A 104 5.33 15.24 8.81
N TYR A 105 5.71 15.69 7.61
CA TYR A 105 7.09 15.64 7.16
C TYR A 105 8.06 16.37 8.09
N GLN A 106 7.66 17.52 8.67
CA GLN A 106 8.54 18.24 9.60
C GLN A 106 8.82 17.43 10.87
N ALA A 107 7.90 16.56 11.29
CA ALA A 107 8.08 15.72 12.46
C ALA A 107 8.94 14.47 12.19
N ILE A 108 9.12 14.07 10.93
CA ILE A 108 9.87 12.85 10.58
C ILE A 108 11.23 13.09 9.94
N THR A 109 11.54 14.31 9.48
CA THR A 109 12.79 14.64 8.77
C THR A 109 14.05 14.18 9.53
N SER A 110 14.08 14.32 10.86
CA SER A 110 15.24 13.92 11.67
C SER A 110 15.49 12.41 11.71
N TYR A 111 14.48 11.60 11.37
CA TYR A 111 14.55 10.13 11.41
C TYR A 111 14.77 9.52 10.02
N ALA A 112 14.31 10.22 8.98
CA ALA A 112 14.15 9.65 7.65
C ALA A 112 15.39 9.72 6.75
N GLU A 113 16.48 10.37 7.19
CA GLU A 113 17.77 10.38 6.45
C GLU A 113 17.65 10.76 4.95
N GLY A 114 16.75 11.69 4.61
CA GLY A 114 16.48 12.12 3.21
C GLY A 114 15.53 11.22 2.43
N HIS A 115 14.84 10.30 3.10
CA HIS A 115 13.87 9.35 2.54
C HIS A 115 12.50 9.49 3.23
N GLU A 116 12.03 10.73 3.43
CA GLU A 116 10.84 11.07 4.22
C GLU A 116 9.58 10.35 3.77
N ALA A 117 9.27 10.34 2.46
CA ALA A 117 8.07 9.69 1.94
C ALA A 117 8.05 8.17 2.23
N THR A 118 9.19 7.53 2.04
CA THR A 118 9.41 6.11 2.31
C THR A 118 9.28 5.79 3.80
N PHE A 119 9.95 6.57 4.64
CA PHE A 119 9.92 6.37 6.09
C PHE A 119 8.50 6.56 6.64
N LEU A 120 7.81 7.62 6.20
CA LEU A 120 6.43 7.88 6.59
C LEU A 120 5.52 6.71 6.25
N LYS A 121 5.60 6.20 5.02
CA LYS A 121 4.78 5.06 4.60
C LYS A 121 5.02 3.83 5.46
N LEU A 122 6.28 3.50 5.73
CA LEU A 122 6.61 2.37 6.62
C LEU A 122 6.05 2.57 8.03
N LEU A 123 6.08 3.80 8.55
CA LEU A 123 5.52 4.16 9.84
C LEU A 123 3.98 4.07 9.88
N GLU A 124 3.32 4.53 8.82
CA GLU A 124 1.86 4.42 8.69
C GLU A 124 1.41 2.96 8.65
N GLU A 125 2.09 2.13 7.86
CA GLU A 125 1.83 0.68 7.79
C GLU A 125 2.15 -0.02 9.13
N GLU A 126 3.17 0.43 9.87
CA GLU A 126 3.56 -0.12 11.17
C GLU A 126 2.50 0.13 12.24
N VAL A 127 1.86 1.31 12.21
CA VAL A 127 0.72 1.63 13.08
C VAL A 127 -0.52 0.87 12.64
N LEU A 128 -0.81 0.84 11.34
CA LEU A 128 -1.99 0.16 10.79
C LEU A 128 -1.99 -1.34 11.08
N ALA A 129 -0.81 -1.99 11.09
CA ALA A 129 -0.68 -3.41 11.43
C ALA A 129 -1.16 -3.76 12.86
N GLU A 130 -1.33 -2.79 13.76
CA GLU A 130 -1.97 -3.00 15.07
C GLU A 130 -3.49 -2.83 15.05
N LEU A 131 -4.01 -2.09 14.07
CA LEU A 131 -5.41 -1.71 13.96
C LEU A 131 -6.19 -2.64 13.03
N TYR A 132 -5.49 -3.30 12.10
CA TYR A 132 -6.09 -4.02 11.00
C TYR A 132 -5.41 -5.36 10.73
N ASP A 133 -6.22 -6.42 10.65
CA ASP A 133 -5.76 -7.76 10.26
C ASP A 133 -6.00 -8.01 8.77
N GLY A 134 -5.00 -7.68 7.95
CA GLY A 134 -5.04 -7.91 6.50
C GLY A 134 -4.90 -9.38 6.08
N ARG A 135 -4.51 -10.29 7.00
CA ARG A 135 -4.29 -11.71 6.68
C ARG A 135 -5.56 -12.41 6.22
N LYS A 136 -6.73 -11.94 6.63
CA LYS A 136 -8.02 -12.48 6.17
C LYS A 136 -8.20 -12.41 4.65
N TRP A 137 -7.45 -11.56 3.95
CA TRP A 137 -7.49 -11.41 2.50
C TRP A 137 -6.33 -12.10 1.78
N SER A 138 -5.42 -12.79 2.49
CA SER A 138 -4.23 -13.38 1.88
C SER A 138 -4.57 -14.45 0.83
N PHE A 139 -5.72 -15.12 0.97
CA PHE A 139 -6.21 -16.14 0.03
C PHE A 139 -6.48 -15.58 -1.37
N LEU A 140 -6.72 -14.27 -1.50
CA LEU A 140 -6.84 -13.60 -2.79
C LEU A 140 -5.54 -13.66 -3.61
N PHE A 141 -4.42 -14.06 -3.01
CA PHE A 141 -3.12 -14.07 -3.69
C PHE A 141 -2.56 -15.49 -3.83
N ASP A 142 -3.39 -16.52 -3.63
CA ASP A 142 -3.01 -17.92 -3.83
C ASP A 142 -3.02 -18.34 -5.30
N GLN A 143 -3.66 -17.55 -6.17
CA GLN A 143 -3.82 -17.82 -7.59
C GLN A 143 -3.77 -16.53 -8.41
N CYS A 144 -3.14 -16.59 -9.59
CA CYS A 144 -3.10 -15.49 -10.55
C CYS A 144 -4.48 -15.28 -11.21
N HIS A 145 -5.04 -14.09 -11.11
CA HIS A 145 -6.28 -13.72 -11.79
C HIS A 145 -6.03 -13.39 -13.27
N ALA A 146 -6.99 -13.68 -14.14
CA ALA A 146 -6.82 -13.50 -15.58
C ALA A 146 -6.53 -12.03 -15.97
N ALA A 147 -7.15 -11.07 -15.29
CA ALA A 147 -6.93 -9.65 -15.54
C ALA A 147 -5.49 -9.19 -15.18
N GLU A 148 -4.81 -9.86 -14.25
CA GLU A 148 -3.45 -9.52 -13.84
C GLU A 148 -2.42 -9.86 -14.93
N LYS A 149 -2.72 -10.84 -15.77
CA LYS A 149 -1.86 -11.35 -16.86
C LYS A 149 -1.81 -10.40 -18.07
N THR A 150 -2.48 -9.26 -18.01
CA THR A 150 -2.52 -8.25 -19.10
C THR A 150 -1.19 -7.53 -19.26
N LEU A 151 -0.51 -7.19 -18.16
CA LEU A 151 0.74 -6.42 -18.16
C LEU A 151 1.93 -7.13 -17.51
N ALA A 152 1.70 -8.27 -16.86
CA ALA A 152 2.73 -9.02 -16.13
C ALA A 152 2.69 -10.51 -16.46
N THR A 153 3.85 -11.15 -16.43
CA THR A 153 3.96 -12.60 -16.53
C THR A 153 3.49 -13.29 -15.25
N GLU A 154 3.09 -14.56 -15.35
CA GLU A 154 2.70 -15.35 -14.17
C GLU A 154 3.80 -15.40 -13.10
N SER A 155 5.07 -15.49 -13.49
CA SER A 155 6.19 -15.46 -12.52
C SER A 155 6.34 -14.10 -11.82
N GLU A 156 6.01 -12.99 -12.47
CA GLU A 156 6.03 -11.66 -11.84
C GLU A 156 4.84 -11.47 -10.91
N ILE A 157 3.66 -11.96 -11.32
CA ILE A 157 2.45 -11.95 -10.49
C ILE A 157 2.65 -12.81 -9.24
N GLU A 158 3.18 -14.02 -9.36
CA GLU A 158 3.48 -14.88 -8.21
C GLU A 158 4.45 -14.23 -7.22
N LYS A 159 5.49 -13.53 -7.72
CA LYS A 159 6.40 -12.76 -6.87
C LYS A 159 5.67 -11.63 -6.16
N TRP A 160 4.84 -10.88 -6.88
CA TRP A 160 4.04 -9.79 -6.34
C TRP A 160 3.04 -10.27 -5.28
N HIS A 161 2.32 -11.35 -5.56
CA HIS A 161 1.38 -12.00 -4.66
C HIS A 161 2.05 -12.43 -3.37
N THR A 162 3.17 -13.13 -3.49
CA THR A 162 3.94 -13.52 -2.30
C THR A 162 4.36 -12.27 -1.51
N MET A 163 4.74 -11.19 -2.19
CA MET A 163 5.12 -9.95 -1.53
C MET A 163 3.96 -9.31 -0.74
N LEU A 164 2.78 -9.25 -1.33
CA LEU A 164 1.56 -8.78 -0.67
C LEU A 164 1.24 -9.62 0.56
N GLN A 165 1.30 -10.95 0.43
CA GLN A 165 1.03 -11.87 1.54
C GLN A 165 2.00 -11.67 2.72
N TYR A 166 3.28 -11.37 2.48
CA TYR A 166 4.22 -11.01 3.54
C TYR A 166 3.86 -9.68 4.21
N SER A 167 3.46 -8.66 3.44
CA SER A 167 3.00 -7.36 4.01
C SER A 167 1.80 -7.53 4.93
N MET A 168 0.89 -8.42 4.55
CA MET A 168 -0.30 -8.74 5.34
C MET A 168 0.04 -9.54 6.60
N SER A 169 1.10 -10.34 6.55
CA SER A 169 1.46 -11.28 7.61
C SER A 169 2.43 -10.73 8.64
N TYR A 170 3.23 -9.73 8.28
CA TYR A 170 4.32 -9.23 9.11
C TYR A 170 4.33 -7.71 9.19
N ARG A 171 4.73 -7.19 10.34
CA ARG A 171 4.92 -5.75 10.54
C ARG A 171 6.09 -5.24 9.67
N PRO A 172 6.00 -4.02 9.09
CA PRO A 172 7.09 -3.38 8.37
C PRO A 172 8.44 -3.44 9.09
N SER A 173 8.47 -3.17 10.40
CA SER A 173 9.65 -3.26 11.26
C SER A 173 10.38 -4.60 11.12
N TRP A 174 9.63 -5.71 11.18
CA TRP A 174 10.18 -7.05 11.05
C TRP A 174 10.67 -7.35 9.62
N LEU A 175 9.93 -6.90 8.61
CA LEU A 175 10.32 -7.06 7.21
C LEU A 175 11.64 -6.34 6.92
N ILE A 176 11.76 -5.07 7.31
CA ILE A 176 12.97 -4.29 7.04
C ILE A 176 14.16 -4.70 7.89
N TRP A 177 13.93 -5.21 9.12
CA TRP A 177 14.95 -5.89 9.90
C TRP A 177 15.53 -7.08 9.13
N GLY A 178 14.65 -7.95 8.62
CA GLY A 178 15.07 -9.13 7.86
C GLY A 178 15.88 -8.76 6.61
N VAL A 179 15.49 -7.72 5.88
CA VAL A 179 16.21 -7.32 4.68
C VAL A 179 17.54 -6.63 4.95
N SER A 180 17.68 -5.94 6.09
CA SER A 180 18.93 -5.25 6.43
C SER A 180 20.18 -6.15 6.42
N TYR A 181 20.01 -7.47 6.58
CA TYR A 181 21.10 -8.46 6.52
C TYR A 181 21.51 -8.87 5.11
N PHE A 182 20.79 -8.48 4.05
CA PHE A 182 21.11 -8.83 2.67
C PHE A 182 21.88 -7.70 1.99
N LYS A 183 23.00 -8.01 1.31
CA LYS A 183 23.94 -7.03 0.71
C LYS A 183 23.37 -6.16 -0.43
N ASP A 184 22.09 -6.24 -0.72
CA ASP A 184 21.47 -5.48 -1.79
C ASP A 184 20.89 -4.20 -1.18
N GLN A 185 21.53 -3.05 -1.45
CA GLN A 185 20.98 -1.76 -1.06
C GLN A 185 19.60 -1.60 -1.68
N LEU A 186 18.63 -1.26 -0.85
CA LEU A 186 17.25 -1.09 -1.27
C LEU A 186 16.99 0.40 -1.51
N PHE A 187 16.73 0.79 -2.76
CA PHE A 187 16.27 2.16 -3.10
C PHE A 187 17.24 3.27 -2.74
N GLY A 188 18.53 2.95 -2.66
CA GLY A 188 19.57 3.86 -2.18
C GLY A 188 19.62 4.01 -0.66
N ILE A 189 18.75 3.30 0.08
CA ILE A 189 18.75 3.24 1.54
C ILE A 189 19.77 2.19 1.96
N SER A 190 20.69 2.59 2.85
CA SER A 190 21.71 1.68 3.35
C SER A 190 21.11 0.61 4.26
N ASN A 191 21.74 -0.56 4.29
CA ASN A 191 21.35 -1.63 5.20
C ASN A 191 21.38 -1.20 6.66
N ASP A 192 22.35 -0.37 7.04
CA ASP A 192 22.46 0.17 8.40
C ASP A 192 21.27 1.08 8.73
N THR A 193 20.83 1.90 7.77
CA THR A 193 19.62 2.73 7.89
C THR A 193 18.37 1.86 8.07
N LEU A 194 18.18 0.82 7.24
CA LEU A 194 17.06 -0.11 7.37
C LEU A 194 17.07 -0.85 8.71
N TYR A 195 18.25 -1.27 9.16
CA TYR A 195 18.42 -1.91 10.47
C TYR A 195 18.00 -0.96 11.59
N ARG A 196 18.46 0.30 11.59
CA ARG A 196 18.04 1.30 12.58
C ARG A 196 16.54 1.56 12.55
N TRP A 197 15.99 1.76 11.36
CA TRP A 197 14.55 1.98 11.18
C TRP A 197 13.71 0.82 11.70
N SER A 198 14.20 -0.43 11.60
CA SER A 198 13.44 -1.57 12.10
C SER A 198 13.07 -1.48 13.58
N TYR A 199 13.92 -0.87 14.41
CA TYR A 199 13.62 -0.62 15.82
C TYR A 199 12.87 0.69 16.00
N LEU A 200 13.29 1.74 15.29
CA LEU A 200 12.71 3.07 15.41
C LEU A 200 11.22 3.09 15.03
N LEU A 201 10.81 2.36 13.99
CA LEU A 201 9.40 2.27 13.59
C LEU A 201 8.52 1.75 14.74
N VAL A 202 9.00 0.76 15.49
CA VAL A 202 8.26 0.19 16.64
C VAL A 202 8.11 1.22 17.76
N GLU A 203 9.14 2.03 18.00
CA GLU A 203 9.11 3.10 19.00
C GLU A 203 8.15 4.22 18.57
N LEU A 204 8.32 4.76 17.36
CA LEU A 204 7.52 5.85 16.83
C LEU A 204 6.04 5.47 16.65
N ALA A 205 5.73 4.22 16.28
CA ALA A 205 4.35 3.77 16.12
C ALA A 205 3.53 3.82 17.44
N ARG A 206 4.23 3.87 18.60
CA ARG A 206 3.61 4.01 19.93
C ARG A 206 3.49 5.47 20.36
N GLU A 207 4.16 6.40 19.70
CA GLU A 207 4.06 7.80 20.05
C GLU A 207 2.68 8.37 19.66
N PRO A 208 2.04 9.15 20.55
CA PRO A 208 0.71 9.71 20.28
C PRO A 208 0.62 10.54 19.00
N LEU A 209 1.70 11.24 18.63
CA LEU A 209 1.76 12.05 17.42
C LEU A 209 1.53 11.20 16.16
N PHE A 210 2.34 10.16 15.96
CA PHE A 210 2.27 9.33 14.76
C PHE A 210 1.02 8.45 14.73
N ARG A 211 0.58 7.96 15.89
CA ARG A 211 -0.69 7.23 15.97
C ARG A 211 -1.88 8.12 15.61
N SER A 212 -1.91 9.36 16.09
CA SER A 212 -2.96 10.33 15.77
C SER A 212 -2.93 10.74 14.30
N HIS A 213 -1.74 10.89 13.71
CA HIS A 213 -1.58 11.13 12.26
C HIS A 213 -2.24 10.02 11.45
N VAL A 214 -1.93 8.76 11.72
CA VAL A 214 -2.48 7.60 10.98
C VAL A 214 -3.99 7.51 11.14
N LEU A 215 -4.51 7.64 12.37
CA LEU A 215 -5.96 7.61 12.61
C LEU A 215 -6.67 8.77 11.89
N SER A 216 -6.07 9.95 11.87
CA SER A 216 -6.62 11.12 11.18
C SER A 216 -6.57 10.97 9.66
N LEU A 217 -5.50 10.36 9.12
CA LEU A 217 -5.37 10.04 7.70
C LEU A 217 -6.49 9.07 7.26
N LEU A 218 -6.67 7.97 8.00
CA LEU A 218 -7.71 6.98 7.70
C LEU A 218 -9.10 7.61 7.77
N ALA A 219 -9.40 8.34 8.84
CA ALA A 219 -10.68 9.03 8.99
C ALA A 219 -10.92 10.08 7.89
N PHE A 220 -9.87 10.80 7.47
CA PHE A 220 -9.95 11.76 6.37
C PHE A 220 -10.31 11.09 5.06
N ILE A 221 -9.66 9.97 4.71
CA ILE A 221 -9.97 9.26 3.46
C ILE A 221 -11.36 8.60 3.54
N GLU A 222 -11.69 7.96 4.67
CA GLU A 222 -13.00 7.35 4.91
C GLU A 222 -14.14 8.37 4.76
N SER A 223 -13.96 9.60 5.25
CA SER A 223 -14.96 10.67 5.11
C SER A 223 -15.25 11.07 3.66
N LYS A 224 -14.37 10.70 2.72
CA LYS A 224 -14.51 10.94 1.29
C LYS A 224 -15.03 9.73 0.52
N LEU A 225 -15.20 8.56 1.16
CA LEU A 225 -15.78 7.38 0.54
C LEU A 225 -17.28 7.60 0.24
N PRO A 226 -17.81 7.04 -0.86
CA PRO A 226 -19.23 7.14 -1.16
C PRO A 226 -20.05 6.46 -0.05
N GLN A 227 -21.20 7.04 0.25
CA GLN A 227 -22.13 6.47 1.23
C GLN A 227 -23.19 5.56 0.58
N ASP A 228 -23.38 5.69 -0.74
CA ASP A 228 -24.39 4.95 -1.50
C ASP A 228 -23.85 4.58 -2.89
N LYS A 229 -24.40 3.52 -3.48
CA LYS A 229 -24.22 3.20 -4.91
C LYS A 229 -24.86 4.31 -5.74
N ILE A 230 -24.21 4.71 -6.83
CA ILE A 230 -24.84 5.58 -7.83
C ILE A 230 -25.97 4.76 -8.49
N GLU A 231 -27.21 5.21 -8.31
CA GLU A 231 -28.35 4.68 -9.05
C GLU A 231 -28.16 4.97 -10.55
N GLU A 232 -28.28 3.93 -11.39
CA GLU A 232 -28.23 4.04 -12.86
C GLU A 232 -29.47 4.70 -13.47
#